data_AF-A0A562IBW5-F1
#
_entry.id   AF-A0A562IBW5-F1
#
_cell.length_a   1.000
_cell.length_b   1.000
_cell.length_c   1.000
_cell.angle_alpha   90.00
_cell.angle_beta   90.00
_cell.angle_gamma   90.00
#
_symmetry.space_group_name_H-M   'P 1'
#
loop_
_entity.id
_entity.type
_entity.pdbx_description
1 polymer ?
#
loop_
_entity_poly.entity_id
_entity_poly.type
_entity_poly.pdbx_seq_one_letter_code
_entity_poly.pdbx_strand_id
1 'polypeptide(L)'
;MFDNLNWWEIGALLLLALLIFGDKLPKVIGDGLRMVSNLRNMARNATSDLSRELGTDIQLEDLHPKAFIRKHLLSEEDEQAIRKPLQGVYDNLKADVSGVHNDLKDVARAADIRRSSGGSTTTSGGAPAPAPRTASSPAPRTASYDDVT
;
A
#
# COMPACT_ATOMS: atom_id res chain seq x y z
N MET A 1 -7.25 -22.49 2.87
CA MET A 1 -8.53 -21.88 2.41
C MET A 1 -8.32 -20.50 1.82
N PHE A 2 -7.45 -19.67 2.42
CA PHE A 2 -7.00 -18.40 1.85
C PHE A 2 -6.09 -18.56 0.61
N ASP A 3 -5.62 -19.76 0.32
CA ASP A 3 -4.73 -20.09 -0.81
C ASP A 3 -5.44 -20.00 -2.18
N ASN A 4 -6.78 -19.91 -2.20
CA ASN A 4 -7.58 -19.70 -3.42
C ASN A 4 -7.93 -18.22 -3.64
N LEU A 5 -7.31 -17.30 -2.90
CA LEU A 5 -7.61 -15.87 -2.99
C LEU A 5 -6.71 -15.22 -4.05
N ASN A 6 -7.30 -14.84 -5.17
CA ASN A 6 -6.61 -14.14 -6.24
C ASN A 6 -6.49 -12.64 -5.90
N TRP A 7 -5.60 -11.95 -6.61
CA TRP A 7 -5.32 -10.53 -6.41
C TRP A 7 -6.57 -9.62 -6.55
N TRP A 8 -7.51 -10.02 -7.41
CA TRP A 8 -8.76 -9.27 -7.59
C TRP A 8 -9.72 -9.43 -6.41
N GLU A 9 -9.80 -10.61 -5.77
CA GLU A 9 -10.60 -10.79 -4.55
C GLU A 9 -9.98 -10.03 -3.38
N ILE A 10 -8.64 -9.97 -3.30
CA ILE A 10 -7.94 -9.12 -2.32
C ILE A 10 -8.35 -7.65 -2.51
N GLY A 11 -8.37 -7.18 -3.76
CA GLY A 11 -8.87 -5.84 -4.09
C GLY A 11 -10.33 -5.62 -3.68
N ALA A 12 -11.20 -6.60 -3.93
CA ALA A 12 -12.60 -6.54 -3.52
C ALA A 12 -12.78 -6.50 -1.99
N LEU A 13 -11.99 -7.28 -1.25
CA LEU A 13 -11.99 -7.25 0.22
C LEU A 13 -11.46 -5.93 0.77
N LEU A 14 -10.46 -5.34 0.12
CA LEU A 14 -9.92 -4.04 0.51
C LEU A 14 -10.95 -2.93 0.30
N LEU A 15 -11.68 -2.96 -0.82
CA LEU A 15 -12.81 -2.07 -1.07
C LEU A 15 -13.93 -2.27 -0.04
N LEU A 16 -14.27 -3.52 0.30
CA LEU A 16 -15.28 -3.83 1.31
C LEU A 16 -14.84 -3.34 2.70
N ALA A 17 -13.58 -3.54 3.06
CA ALA A 17 -13.03 -3.05 4.32
C ALA A 17 -13.08 -1.52 4.37
N LEU A 18 -12.76 -0.83 3.27
CA LEU A 18 -12.88 0.62 3.19
C LEU A 18 -14.35 1.07 3.24
N LEU A 19 -15.29 0.30 2.70
CA LEU A 19 -16.72 0.60 2.80
C LEU A 19 -17.25 0.47 4.24
N ILE A 20 -16.83 -0.57 4.95
CA ILE A 20 -17.28 -0.86 6.33
C ILE A 20 -16.62 0.10 7.33
N PHE A 21 -15.30 0.26 7.24
CA PHE A 21 -14.51 1.00 8.22
C PHE A 21 -14.24 2.45 7.80
N GLY A 22 -14.25 2.76 6.51
CA GLY A 22 -13.90 4.08 5.98
C GLY A 22 -12.56 4.58 6.48
N ASP A 23 -12.54 5.82 6.93
CA ASP A 23 -11.35 6.49 7.48
C ASP A 23 -10.86 5.90 8.82
N LYS A 24 -11.62 4.98 9.43
CA LYS A 24 -11.21 4.32 10.69
C LYS A 24 -10.28 3.13 10.45
N LEU A 25 -10.16 2.64 9.21
CA LEU A 25 -9.38 1.44 8.89
C LEU A 25 -7.91 1.51 9.40
N PRO A 26 -7.17 2.62 9.21
CA PRO A 26 -5.81 2.74 9.76
C PRO A 26 -5.78 2.70 11.29
N LYS A 27 -6.81 3.26 11.94
CA LYS A 27 -6.94 3.24 13.39
C LYS A 27 -7.21 1.83 13.92
N VAL A 28 -8.12 1.09 13.29
CA VAL A 28 -8.45 -0.31 13.64
C VAL A 28 -7.23 -1.22 13.47
N ILE A 29 -6.47 -1.06 12.39
CA ILE A 29 -5.21 -1.80 12.21
C ILE A 29 -4.21 -1.47 13.34
N GLY A 30 -4.06 -0.19 13.67
CA GLY A 30 -3.19 0.26 14.76
C GLY A 30 -3.59 -0.32 16.12
N ASP A 31 -4.88 -0.35 16.42
CA ASP A 31 -5.43 -0.89 17.66
C ASP A 31 -5.23 -2.42 17.73
N GLY A 32 -5.47 -3.13 16.62
CA GLY A 32 -5.23 -4.57 16.51
C GLY A 32 -3.75 -4.93 16.68
N LEU A 33 -2.84 -4.19 16.04
CA LEU A 33 -1.40 -4.39 16.18
C LEU A 33 -0.92 -4.18 17.62
N ARG A 34 -1.43 -3.15 18.30
CA ARG A 34 -1.14 -2.91 19.72
C ARG A 34 -1.64 -4.04 20.60
N MET A 35 -2.85 -4.54 20.35
CA MET A 35 -3.40 -5.69 21.07
C MET A 35 -2.53 -6.94 20.90
N VAL A 36 -2.12 -7.26 19.67
CA VAL A 36 -1.23 -8.40 19.39
C VAL A 36 0.13 -8.23 20.06
N SER A 37 0.70 -7.03 20.01
CA SER A 37 1.97 -6.72 20.68
C SER A 37 1.86 -6.91 22.20
N ASN A 38 0.78 -6.43 22.81
CA ASN A 38 0.55 -6.55 24.24
C ASN A 38 0.35 -8.02 24.64
N LEU A 39 -0.40 -8.79 23.85
CA LEU A 39 -0.60 -10.21 24.06
C LEU A 39 0.72 -10.98 23.98
N ARG A 40 1.59 -10.64 23.02
CA ARG A 40 2.94 -11.21 22.91
C ARG A 40 3.79 -10.92 24.14
N ASN A 41 3.75 -9.69 24.65
CA ASN A 41 4.49 -9.30 25.84
C ASN A 41 3.94 -9.98 27.10
N MET A 42 2.61 -10.08 27.22
CA MET A 42 1.94 -10.78 28.32
C MET A 42 2.28 -12.27 28.34
N ALA A 43 2.27 -12.93 27.18
CA ALA A 43 2.68 -14.32 27.05
C ALA A 43 4.14 -14.52 27.48
N ARG A 44 5.05 -13.64 27.06
CA ARG A 44 6.48 -13.70 27.44
C ARG A 44 6.68 -13.51 28.95
N ASN A 45 5.98 -12.55 29.55
CA ASN A 45 6.10 -12.28 30.98
C ASN A 45 5.50 -13.42 31.81
N ALA A 46 4.32 -13.92 31.45
CA ALA A 46 3.71 -15.06 32.14
C ALA A 46 4.58 -16.34 32.03
N THR A 47 5.20 -16.60 30.88
CA THR A 47 6.18 -17.69 30.75
C THR A 47 7.41 -17.48 31.63
N SER A 48 7.93 -16.25 31.69
CA SER A 48 9.08 -15.89 32.54
C SER A 48 8.79 -16.05 34.02
N ASP A 49 7.60 -15.63 34.47
CA ASP A 49 7.21 -15.67 35.88
C ASP A 49 6.92 -17.11 36.32
N LEU A 50 6.26 -17.91 35.46
CA LEU A 50 6.02 -19.33 35.71
C LEU A 50 7.33 -20.15 35.73
N SER A 51 8.30 -19.80 34.90
CA SER A 51 9.65 -20.39 34.89
C SER A 51 10.43 -20.07 36.17
N ARG A 52 10.17 -18.91 36.78
CA ARG A 52 10.93 -18.43 37.94
C ARG A 52 10.38 -18.92 39.28
N GLU A 53 9.08 -19.17 39.37
CA GLU A 53 8.42 -19.64 40.61
C GLU A 53 8.39 -21.16 40.77
N LEU A 54 8.39 -21.94 39.68
CA LEU A 54 8.29 -23.40 39.79
C LEU A 54 9.61 -24.12 40.02
N GLY A 55 10.78 -23.46 39.91
CA GLY A 55 12.12 -24.03 40.20
C GLY A 55 12.51 -25.29 39.40
N THR A 56 11.57 -25.84 38.64
CA THR A 56 11.71 -26.85 37.62
C THR A 56 11.77 -26.09 36.32
N ASP A 57 12.95 -26.12 35.72
CA ASP A 57 13.10 -25.96 34.29
C ASP A 57 12.21 -27.02 33.63
N ILE A 58 10.98 -26.65 33.28
CA ILE A 58 10.31 -27.35 32.18
C ILE A 58 11.24 -27.07 31.00
N GLN A 59 12.18 -27.99 30.80
CA GLN A 59 13.21 -27.98 29.78
C GLN A 59 12.69 -27.34 28.51
N LEU A 60 13.01 -26.07 28.41
CA LEU A 60 12.79 -25.24 27.25
C LEU A 60 13.95 -25.40 26.26
N GLU A 61 14.70 -26.51 26.35
CA GLU A 61 15.57 -27.01 25.27
C GLU A 61 14.77 -27.29 23.97
N ASP A 62 13.45 -27.09 24.01
CA ASP A 62 12.59 -27.15 22.86
C ASP A 62 11.50 -26.05 22.74
N LEU A 63 11.54 -24.87 23.38
CA LEU A 63 10.62 -23.75 22.97
C LEU A 63 11.31 -22.62 22.20
N HIS A 64 12.00 -22.98 21.12
CA HIS A 64 11.78 -22.18 19.92
C HIS A 64 10.46 -22.69 19.31
N PRO A 65 9.52 -21.83 18.87
CA PRO A 65 8.35 -22.32 18.13
C PRO A 65 8.77 -23.11 16.88
N LYS A 66 10.00 -22.90 16.39
CA LYS A 66 10.64 -23.69 15.32
C LYS A 66 11.33 -24.99 15.78
N ALA A 67 11.65 -25.14 17.06
CA ALA A 67 12.24 -26.36 17.63
C ALA A 67 11.15 -27.30 18.16
N PHE A 68 10.15 -26.79 18.91
CA PHE A 68 9.05 -27.61 19.45
C PHE A 68 8.22 -28.31 18.36
N ILE A 69 7.94 -27.58 17.29
CA ILE A 69 7.27 -28.14 16.11
C ILE A 69 8.19 -29.17 15.43
N ARG A 70 9.51 -28.94 15.43
CA ARG A 70 10.52 -29.83 14.85
C ARG A 70 10.74 -31.12 15.65
N LYS A 71 10.52 -31.13 16.97
CA LYS A 71 10.81 -32.27 17.83
C LYS A 71 9.56 -33.05 18.29
N HIS A 72 8.38 -32.43 18.32
CA HIS A 72 7.15 -33.09 18.77
C HIS A 72 5.98 -33.07 17.76
N LEU A 73 6.07 -32.36 16.63
CA LEU A 73 5.10 -32.45 15.53
C LEU A 73 5.70 -32.88 14.17
N LEU A 74 7.02 -32.95 14.06
CA LEU A 74 7.73 -33.23 12.82
C LEU A 74 8.72 -34.37 13.07
N SER A 75 8.26 -35.61 12.93
CA SER A 75 9.20 -36.68 12.54
C SER A 75 9.91 -36.24 11.25
N GLU A 76 11.19 -36.57 11.09
CA GLU A 76 12.14 -36.10 10.06
C GLU A 76 11.64 -36.15 8.59
N GLU A 77 10.53 -36.84 8.35
CA GLU A 77 9.85 -37.03 7.08
C GLU A 77 8.98 -35.81 6.67
N ASP A 78 8.39 -35.11 7.65
CA ASP A 78 7.47 -33.98 7.43
C ASP A 78 8.21 -32.64 7.24
N GLU A 79 9.50 -32.57 7.60
CA GLU A 79 10.30 -31.34 7.51
C GLU A 79 10.50 -30.90 6.05
N GLN A 80 10.62 -31.83 5.10
CA GLN A 80 10.73 -31.49 3.67
C GLN A 80 9.35 -31.17 3.05
N ALA A 81 8.30 -31.80 3.55
CA ALA A 81 6.93 -31.61 3.10
C ALA A 81 6.36 -30.25 3.53
N ILE A 82 6.76 -29.71 4.68
CA ILE A 82 6.30 -28.40 5.19
C ILE A 82 7.26 -27.26 4.84
N ARG A 83 8.57 -27.49 4.69
CA ARG A 83 9.51 -26.44 4.25
C ARG A 83 9.23 -25.96 2.83
N LYS A 84 8.94 -26.86 1.90
CA LYS A 84 8.62 -26.50 0.50
C LYS A 84 7.40 -25.56 0.38
N PRO A 85 6.24 -25.83 0.99
CA PRO A 85 5.08 -24.94 0.91
C PRO A 85 5.31 -23.63 1.67
N LEU A 86 5.99 -23.64 2.82
CA LEU A 86 6.28 -22.39 3.55
C LEU A 86 7.26 -21.49 2.80
N GLN A 87 8.25 -22.08 2.13
CA GLN A 87 9.18 -21.33 1.28
C GLN A 87 8.44 -20.76 0.06
N GLY A 88 7.57 -21.54 -0.59
CA GLY A 88 6.72 -21.06 -1.68
C GLY A 88 5.80 -19.91 -1.24
N VAL A 89 5.13 -20.02 -0.10
CA VAL A 89 4.30 -18.95 0.47
C VAL A 89 5.15 -17.71 0.76
N TYR A 90 6.33 -17.85 1.37
CA TYR A 90 7.23 -16.74 1.63
C TYR A 90 7.72 -16.06 0.35
N ASP A 91 8.07 -16.84 -0.68
CA ASP A 91 8.55 -16.33 -1.96
C ASP A 91 7.42 -15.60 -2.72
N ASN A 92 6.19 -16.11 -2.69
CA ASN A 92 5.00 -15.43 -3.23
C ASN A 92 4.74 -14.09 -2.53
N LEU A 93 4.76 -14.09 -1.18
CA LEU A 93 4.60 -12.86 -0.40
C LEU A 93 5.70 -11.84 -0.70
N LYS A 94 6.94 -12.29 -0.88
CA LYS A 94 8.07 -11.42 -1.23
C LYS A 94 7.92 -10.87 -2.64
N ALA A 95 7.47 -11.68 -3.58
CA ALA A 95 7.22 -11.27 -4.96
C ALA A 95 6.13 -10.20 -5.02
N ASP A 96 4.99 -10.43 -4.36
CA ASP A 96 3.87 -9.49 -4.29
C ASP A 96 4.27 -8.15 -3.67
N VAL A 97 4.98 -8.18 -2.54
CA VAL A 97 5.48 -6.95 -1.87
C VAL A 97 6.47 -6.20 -2.76
N SER A 98 7.33 -6.93 -3.48
CA SER A 98 8.26 -6.30 -4.43
C SER A 98 7.55 -5.68 -5.63
N GLY A 99 6.46 -6.29 -6.12
CA GLY A 99 5.61 -5.76 -7.19
C GLY A 99 4.95 -4.45 -6.76
N VAL A 100 4.28 -4.45 -5.60
CA VAL A 100 3.64 -3.26 -5.03
C VAL A 100 4.64 -2.12 -4.80
N HIS A 101 5.86 -2.44 -4.36
CA HIS A 101 6.91 -1.43 -4.15
C HIS A 101 7.37 -0.77 -5.46
N ASN A 102 7.41 -1.53 -6.55
CA ASN A 102 7.76 -0.99 -7.87
C ASN A 102 6.63 -0.13 -8.44
N ASP A 103 5.38 -0.60 -8.37
CA ASP A 103 4.22 0.18 -8.81
C ASP A 103 4.12 1.52 -8.07
N LEU A 104 4.39 1.51 -6.76
CA LEU A 104 4.36 2.72 -5.95
C LEU A 104 5.48 3.70 -6.34
N LYS A 105 6.67 3.20 -6.71
CA LYS A 105 7.75 4.05 -7.25
C LYS A 105 7.39 4.67 -8.59
N ASP A 106 6.71 3.93 -9.46
CA ASP A 106 6.31 4.43 -10.77
C ASP A 106 5.22 5.49 -10.65
N VAL A 107 4.25 5.30 -9.76
CA VAL A 107 3.25 6.32 -9.41
C VAL A 107 3.91 7.55 -8.80
N ALA A 108 4.87 7.36 -7.88
CA ALA A 108 5.61 8.47 -7.27
C ALA A 108 6.40 9.27 -8.31
N ARG A 109 7.08 8.60 -9.25
CA ARG A 109 7.76 9.27 -10.38
C ARG A 109 6.78 9.99 -11.30
N ALA A 110 5.64 9.39 -11.62
CA ALA A 110 4.62 10.02 -12.46
C ALA A 110 4.02 11.27 -11.79
N ALA A 111 3.81 11.21 -10.47
CA ALA A 111 3.35 12.35 -9.67
C ALA A 111 4.41 13.47 -9.59
N ASP A 112 5.69 13.11 -9.47
CA ASP A 112 6.80 14.07 -9.45
C ASP A 112 7.04 14.73 -10.81
N ILE A 113 6.89 13.99 -11.92
CA ILE A 113 6.95 14.57 -13.28
C ILE A 113 5.82 15.56 -13.50
N ARG A 114 4.60 15.29 -13.03
CA ARG A 114 3.47 16.25 -13.10
C ARG A 114 3.72 17.50 -12.24
N ARG A 115 4.51 17.37 -11.18
CA ARG A 115 4.96 18.49 -10.32
C ARG A 115 6.10 19.29 -10.97
N SER A 116 7.01 18.61 -11.66
CA SER A 116 8.13 19.18 -12.42
C SER A 116 7.65 19.88 -13.70
N SER A 117 6.66 19.32 -14.41
CA SER A 117 6.01 19.95 -15.55
C SER A 117 5.04 21.07 -15.19
N GLY A 118 4.77 21.28 -13.88
CA GLY A 118 3.98 22.39 -13.36
C GLY A 118 4.78 23.68 -13.13
N GLY A 119 6.09 23.68 -13.41
CA GLY A 119 7.00 24.78 -13.15
C GLY A 119 7.73 25.28 -14.40
N SER A 120 7.01 25.70 -15.44
CA SER A 120 7.44 26.75 -16.38
C SER A 120 6.50 26.86 -17.59
N THR A 121 5.57 27.81 -17.54
CA THR A 121 5.33 28.73 -18.67
C THR A 121 4.70 30.01 -18.12
N THR A 122 5.51 31.05 -18.15
CA THR A 122 5.17 32.46 -18.04
C THR A 122 4.09 32.86 -19.04
N THR A 123 2.96 33.38 -18.56
CA THR A 123 2.39 34.65 -19.06
C THR A 123 1.37 35.18 -18.05
N SER A 124 1.86 36.06 -17.18
CA SER A 124 1.11 37.19 -16.62
C SER A 124 0.30 37.87 -17.75
N GLY A 125 -1.01 38.09 -17.68
CA GLY A 125 -1.81 38.51 -16.53
C GLY A 125 -2.05 40.01 -16.64
N GLY A 126 -3.18 40.42 -17.22
CA GLY A 126 -3.48 41.82 -17.53
C GLY A 126 -4.97 42.16 -17.72
N ALA A 127 -5.79 41.67 -16.78
CA ALA A 127 -7.10 42.16 -16.30
C ALA A 127 -8.34 42.36 -17.25
N PRO A 128 -9.55 42.02 -16.74
CA PRO A 128 -10.83 42.15 -17.44
C PRO A 128 -11.59 43.44 -17.06
N ALA A 129 -12.35 44.04 -17.99
CA ALA A 129 -13.52 44.86 -17.66
C ALA A 129 -14.47 45.04 -18.88
N PRO A 130 -15.81 44.95 -18.68
CA PRO A 130 -16.82 45.00 -19.75
C PRO A 130 -17.46 46.41 -19.90
N ALA A 131 -17.83 46.80 -21.12
CA ALA A 131 -18.77 47.92 -21.38
C ALA A 131 -19.39 47.83 -22.79
N PRO A 132 -20.57 48.43 -23.03
CA PRO A 132 -21.60 47.93 -23.94
C PRO A 132 -21.46 48.40 -25.38
N ARG A 133 -21.88 47.58 -26.35
CA ARG A 133 -21.96 47.93 -27.77
C ARG A 133 -23.39 48.28 -28.17
N THR A 134 -23.69 49.57 -28.21
CA THR A 134 -24.84 50.12 -28.95
C THR A 134 -24.47 50.34 -30.41
N ALA A 135 -25.23 49.69 -31.29
CA ALA A 135 -25.67 50.04 -32.64
C ALA A 135 -24.82 50.95 -33.58
N SER A 136 -24.75 50.49 -34.83
CA SER A 136 -24.87 51.25 -36.10
C SER A 136 -23.62 51.57 -36.94
N SER A 137 -23.64 51.00 -38.17
CA SER A 137 -23.09 51.37 -39.50
C SER A 137 -22.67 52.85 -39.74
N PRO A 138 -21.92 53.23 -40.83
CA PRO A 138 -21.64 52.52 -42.10
C PRO A 138 -20.19 52.63 -42.67
N ALA A 139 -19.95 51.99 -43.82
CA ALA A 139 -18.76 52.01 -44.71
C ALA A 139 -18.52 53.39 -45.41
N PRO A 140 -17.63 53.59 -46.43
CA PRO A 140 -16.62 52.74 -47.10
C PRO A 140 -15.27 53.45 -47.44
N ARG A 141 -14.30 52.75 -48.08
CA ARG A 141 -13.27 53.19 -49.09
C ARG A 141 -12.12 52.15 -49.15
N THR A 142 -12.06 51.24 -50.12
CA THR A 142 -11.47 51.32 -51.49
C THR A 142 -9.98 51.65 -51.57
N ALA A 143 -9.14 50.63 -51.80
CA ALA A 143 -7.87 50.60 -52.57
C ALA A 143 -7.32 49.15 -52.44
N SER A 144 -7.52 48.22 -53.38
CA SER A 144 -6.94 48.09 -54.73
C SER A 144 -5.41 48.16 -54.73
N TYR A 145 -4.75 47.00 -54.79
CA TYR A 145 -3.60 46.69 -55.66
C TYR A 145 -3.40 45.16 -55.68
N ASP A 146 -3.71 44.54 -56.81
CA ASP A 146 -3.30 43.18 -57.17
C ASP A 146 -3.23 43.12 -58.70
N ASP A 147 -2.01 43.19 -59.22
CA ASP A 147 -1.53 42.94 -60.59
C ASP A 147 0.00 43.11 -60.47
N VAL A 148 0.92 42.26 -60.93
CA VAL A 148 0.91 41.30 -62.03
C VAL A 148 2.08 40.31 -61.82
N THR A 149 1.89 39.09 -62.34
CA THR A 149 2.88 38.07 -62.78
C THR A 149 3.88 37.49 -61.78
#